data_AF-A0A1A9AKV9-F1
#
_entry.id   AF-A0A1A9AKV9-F1
#
_cell.length_a   1.000
_cell.length_b   1.000
_cell.length_c   1.000
_cell.angle_alpha   90.00
_cell.angle_beta   90.00
_cell.angle_gamma   90.00
#
_symmetry.space_group_name_H-M   'P 1'
#
loop_
_entity.id
_entity.type
_entity.pdbx_description
1 polymer ?
#
loop_
_entity_poly.entity_id
_entity_poly.type
_entity_poly.pdbx_seq_one_letter_code
_entity_poly.pdbx_strand_id
1 'polypeptide(L)'
;MGDDSGYTTLTRYISVDFFKGMIESNIKKLIHTYGHKKCGLRQEELCDKIKEIIPEKKKIIFAHMNARAQQKWSTEWNKQRSKYFSKLYDEEGFINMCFPNKYPKKNQSLNQLLSKHIEFCKEKDQRLSVIGKNREYSVCLEYNKWIIAKTATFSNEYLQNVKKFTFPTVKKYFSTKEHPEGYNPLTTYHGIKLNCEIYNPESSSYQPIPVENTLPNSIHPPTAHDVRQKSQKIGGKSMPNEDGEIKKNKPFKMTNSRFFL
;
A
#
# COMPACT_ATOMS: atom_id res chain seq x y z
N MET A 1 -34.56 13.71 -2.80
CA MET A 1 -34.58 15.09 -3.32
C MET A 1 -34.31 14.99 -4.81
N GLY A 2 -35.30 15.35 -5.63
CA GLY A 2 -35.32 15.09 -7.06
C GLY A 2 -34.34 15.97 -7.81
N ASP A 3 -33.62 15.36 -8.76
CA ASP A 3 -32.85 16.07 -9.77
C ASP A 3 -33.83 16.81 -10.69
N ASP A 4 -33.79 18.14 -10.64
CA ASP A 4 -34.38 18.98 -11.68
C ASP A 4 -33.77 18.55 -13.03
N SER A 5 -34.59 17.93 -13.86
CA SER A 5 -34.33 17.70 -15.27
C SER A 5 -34.33 19.05 -16.01
N GLY A 6 -33.30 19.85 -15.77
CA GLY A 6 -33.08 21.12 -16.43
C GLY A 6 -32.66 20.86 -17.88
N TYR A 7 -33.61 21.04 -18.80
CA TYR A 7 -33.33 21.08 -20.24
C TYR A 7 -32.17 22.05 -20.51
N THR A 8 -30.99 21.50 -20.81
CA THR A 8 -29.82 22.28 -21.15
C THR A 8 -29.98 22.86 -22.55
N THR A 9 -30.05 24.18 -22.67
CA THR A 9 -30.06 24.89 -23.97
C THR A 9 -28.70 24.87 -24.67
N LEU A 10 -27.73 24.10 -24.14
CA LEU A 10 -26.39 23.98 -24.68
C LEU A 10 -26.30 22.76 -25.60
N THR A 11 -26.42 23.02 -26.89
CA THR A 11 -26.08 22.04 -27.91
C THR A 11 -24.61 21.63 -27.74
N ARG A 12 -24.35 20.31 -27.78
CA ARG A 12 -23.00 19.71 -27.70
C ARG A 12 -22.24 20.00 -26.40
N TYR A 13 -22.93 20.05 -25.26
CA TYR A 13 -22.28 20.10 -23.95
C TYR A 13 -21.72 18.71 -23.56
N ILE A 14 -20.42 18.64 -23.26
CA ILE A 14 -19.79 17.47 -22.62
C ILE A 14 -19.63 17.79 -21.13
N SER A 15 -19.99 16.87 -20.24
CA SER A 15 -19.93 17.12 -18.80
C SER A 15 -18.50 17.16 -18.27
N VAL A 16 -18.32 17.83 -17.13
CA VAL A 16 -17.04 17.80 -16.40
C VAL A 16 -16.75 16.39 -15.86
N ASP A 17 -17.77 15.61 -15.51
CA ASP A 17 -17.58 14.24 -15.01
C ASP A 17 -17.02 13.29 -16.06
N PHE A 18 -17.45 13.42 -17.32
CA PHE A 18 -16.83 12.70 -18.42
C PHE A 18 -15.33 12.99 -18.52
N PHE A 19 -14.94 14.26 -18.38
CA PHE A 19 -13.54 14.66 -18.40
C PHE A 19 -12.75 14.12 -17.20
N LYS A 20 -13.34 14.09 -16.00
CA LYS A 20 -12.72 13.48 -14.82
C LYS A 20 -12.39 12.01 -15.09
N GLY A 21 -13.36 11.24 -15.59
CA GLY A 21 -13.16 9.83 -15.96
C GLY A 21 -12.09 9.65 -17.05
N MET A 22 -12.01 10.56 -18.02
CA MET A 22 -10.99 10.53 -19.08
C MET A 22 -9.55 10.68 -18.53
N ILE A 23 -9.35 11.46 -17.46
CA ILE A 23 -8.01 11.73 -16.92
C ILE A 23 -7.64 10.85 -15.72
N GLU A 24 -8.62 10.32 -14.99
CA GLU A 24 -8.42 9.65 -13.70
C GLU A 24 -7.29 8.60 -13.70
N SER A 25 -7.36 7.62 -14.59
CA SER A 25 -6.36 6.54 -14.67
C SER A 25 -4.95 7.07 -14.96
N ASN A 26 -4.82 8.06 -15.85
CA ASN A 26 -3.53 8.68 -16.17
C ASN A 26 -2.94 9.37 -14.93
N ILE A 27 -3.76 10.11 -14.18
CA ILE A 27 -3.32 10.80 -12.96
C ILE A 27 -2.91 9.80 -11.88
N LYS A 28 -3.70 8.75 -11.65
CA LYS A 28 -3.38 7.67 -10.70
C LYS A 28 -2.05 6.99 -11.05
N LYS A 29 -1.84 6.68 -12.33
CA LYS A 29 -0.57 6.14 -12.83
C LYS A 29 0.60 7.08 -12.56
N LEU A 30 0.43 8.39 -12.76
CA LEU A 30 1.48 9.36 -12.43
C LEU A 30 1.76 9.39 -10.92
N ILE A 31 0.73 9.43 -10.07
CA ILE A 31 0.91 9.40 -8.61
C ILE A 31 1.72 8.17 -8.19
N HIS A 32 1.40 6.99 -8.70
CA HIS A 32 2.17 5.76 -8.45
C HIS A 32 3.59 5.80 -9.02
N THR A 33 3.80 6.47 -10.15
CA THR A 33 5.12 6.64 -10.77
C THR A 33 6.01 7.56 -9.92
N TYR A 34 5.46 8.65 -9.40
CA TYR A 34 6.20 9.70 -8.70
C TYR A 34 6.18 9.56 -7.19
N GLY A 35 5.40 8.65 -6.63
CA GLY A 35 5.19 8.53 -5.18
C GLY A 35 5.36 7.14 -4.60
N HIS A 36 5.46 7.13 -3.29
CA HIS A 36 5.41 5.96 -2.43
C HIS A 36 4.72 6.36 -1.13
N LYS A 37 3.60 5.71 -0.77
CA LYS A 37 2.67 6.20 0.28
C LYS A 37 3.36 6.51 1.61
N LYS A 38 4.33 5.67 2.01
CA LYS A 38 5.11 5.84 3.25
C LYS A 38 6.33 6.77 3.13
N CYS A 39 6.80 7.04 1.91
CA CYS A 39 8.09 7.70 1.72
C CYS A 39 7.99 9.12 1.14
N GLY A 40 6.91 9.43 0.41
CA GLY A 40 6.64 10.77 -0.10
C GLY A 40 6.13 10.77 -1.54
N LEU A 41 6.01 11.97 -2.10
CA LEU A 41 5.55 12.20 -3.47
C LEU A 41 6.40 13.29 -4.12
N ARG A 42 6.95 13.04 -5.31
CA ARG A 42 7.66 14.06 -6.10
C ARG A 42 6.64 15.05 -6.69
N GLN A 43 6.24 16.03 -5.88
CA GLN A 43 5.16 16.95 -6.20
C GLN A 43 5.44 17.78 -7.45
N GLU A 44 6.64 18.35 -7.60
CA GLU A 44 6.95 19.23 -8.73
C GLU A 44 6.78 18.52 -10.08
N GLU A 45 7.50 17.42 -10.30
CA GLU A 45 7.43 16.64 -11.53
C GLU A 45 6.01 16.12 -11.81
N LEU A 46 5.32 15.63 -10.77
CA LEU A 46 3.95 15.17 -10.88
C LEU A 46 3.01 16.32 -11.30
N CYS A 47 3.04 17.46 -10.60
CA CYS A 47 2.17 18.58 -10.86
C CYS A 47 2.39 19.13 -12.28
N ASP A 48 3.62 19.16 -12.76
CA ASP A 48 3.93 19.64 -14.12
C ASP A 48 3.38 18.66 -15.17
N LYS A 49 3.53 17.35 -14.97
CA LYS A 49 2.88 16.34 -15.84
C LYS A 49 1.36 16.44 -15.83
N ILE A 50 0.74 16.70 -14.67
CA ILE A 50 -0.71 16.91 -14.58
C ILE A 50 -1.12 18.19 -15.33
N LYS A 51 -0.34 19.28 -15.21
CA LYS A 51 -0.60 20.54 -15.94
C LYS A 51 -0.46 20.39 -17.46
N GLU A 52 0.32 19.43 -17.94
CA GLU A 52 0.41 19.08 -19.37
C GLU A 52 -0.80 18.27 -19.84
N ILE A 53 -1.21 17.24 -19.07
CA ILE A 53 -2.32 16.35 -19.46
C ILE A 53 -3.66 17.08 -19.54
N ILE A 54 -3.95 17.97 -18.58
CA ILE A 54 -5.24 18.67 -18.53
C ILE A 54 -5.56 19.42 -19.84
N PRO A 55 -4.71 20.34 -20.34
CA PRO A 55 -4.99 21.07 -21.57
C PRO A 55 -5.03 20.15 -22.80
N GLU A 56 -4.20 19.11 -22.87
CA GLU A 56 -4.24 18.13 -23.97
C GLU A 56 -5.59 17.42 -24.05
N LYS A 57 -6.07 16.88 -22.92
CA LYS A 57 -7.36 16.19 -22.86
C LYS A 57 -8.52 17.17 -23.03
N LYS A 58 -8.36 18.42 -22.56
CA LYS A 58 -9.35 19.48 -22.75
C LYS A 58 -9.54 19.82 -24.24
N LYS A 59 -8.47 19.83 -25.04
CA LYS A 59 -8.57 20.06 -26.50
C LYS A 59 -9.46 19.02 -27.19
N ILE A 60 -9.37 17.76 -26.77
CA ILE A 60 -10.17 16.65 -27.34
C ILE A 60 -11.66 16.91 -27.12
N ILE A 61 -12.09 17.19 -25.88
CA ILE A 61 -13.51 17.45 -25.62
C ILE A 61 -13.96 18.77 -26.26
N PHE A 62 -13.11 19.79 -26.30
CA PHE A 62 -13.47 21.11 -26.83
C PHE A 62 -13.69 21.10 -28.35
N ALA A 63 -13.03 20.20 -29.08
CA ALA A 63 -13.26 20.01 -30.51
C ALA A 63 -14.73 19.66 -30.84
N HIS A 64 -15.46 19.10 -29.89
CA HIS A 64 -16.86 18.73 -30.06
C HIS A 64 -17.85 19.74 -29.45
N MET A 65 -17.37 20.78 -28.76
CA MET A 65 -18.19 21.76 -28.03
C MET A 65 -18.21 23.10 -28.76
N ASN A 66 -19.35 23.81 -28.72
CA ASN A 66 -19.41 25.20 -29.15
C ASN A 66 -18.84 26.16 -28.09
N ALA A 67 -18.61 27.43 -28.47
CA ALA A 67 -18.00 28.42 -27.57
C ALA A 67 -18.75 28.61 -26.24
N ARG A 68 -20.10 28.62 -26.28
CA ARG A 68 -20.93 28.76 -25.08
C ARG A 68 -20.77 27.57 -24.13
N ALA A 69 -20.74 26.35 -24.68
CA ALA A 69 -20.51 25.13 -23.92
C ALA A 69 -19.09 25.11 -23.30
N GLN A 70 -18.06 25.49 -24.07
CA GLN A 70 -16.67 25.56 -23.59
C GLN A 70 -16.49 26.56 -22.44
N GLN A 71 -17.18 27.70 -22.50
CA GLN A 71 -17.15 28.72 -21.44
C GLN A 71 -17.78 28.19 -20.15
N LYS A 72 -19.01 27.66 -20.23
CA LYS A 72 -19.68 27.05 -19.05
C LYS A 72 -18.84 25.93 -18.46
N TRP A 73 -18.32 25.04 -19.30
CA TRP A 73 -17.48 23.93 -18.88
C TRP A 73 -16.23 24.42 -18.14
N SER A 74 -15.55 25.44 -18.66
CA SER A 74 -14.35 25.98 -18.03
C SER A 74 -14.64 26.58 -16.65
N THR A 75 -15.78 27.27 -16.51
CA THR A 75 -16.24 27.77 -15.20
C THR A 75 -16.54 26.64 -14.23
N GLU A 76 -17.24 25.59 -14.68
CA GLU A 76 -17.59 24.44 -13.84
C GLU A 76 -16.34 23.65 -13.42
N TRP A 77 -15.46 23.34 -14.37
CA TRP A 77 -14.18 22.69 -14.10
C TRP A 77 -13.35 23.48 -13.09
N ASN A 78 -13.20 24.80 -13.28
CA ASN A 78 -12.40 25.61 -12.37
C ASN A 78 -12.94 25.60 -10.92
N LYS A 79 -14.27 25.57 -10.75
CA LYS A 79 -14.91 25.47 -9.43
C LYS A 79 -14.66 24.11 -8.77
N GLN A 80 -14.66 23.03 -9.54
CA GLN A 80 -14.57 21.67 -9.00
C GLN A 80 -13.15 21.09 -8.99
N ARG A 81 -12.21 21.63 -9.78
CA ARG A 81 -10.87 21.06 -10.03
C ARG A 81 -10.11 20.74 -8.74
N SER A 82 -10.02 21.71 -7.83
CA SER A 82 -9.29 21.52 -6.56
C SER A 82 -9.92 20.41 -5.72
N LYS A 83 -11.26 20.40 -5.59
CA LYS A 83 -11.99 19.36 -4.84
C LYS A 83 -11.80 17.98 -5.46
N TYR A 84 -11.85 17.89 -6.78
CA TYR A 84 -11.62 16.64 -7.52
C TYR A 84 -10.23 16.08 -7.25
N PHE A 85 -9.17 16.87 -7.44
CA PHE A 85 -7.80 16.40 -7.19
C PHE A 85 -7.54 16.10 -5.72
N SER A 86 -8.09 16.88 -4.78
CA SER A 86 -7.97 16.56 -3.35
C SER A 86 -8.57 15.21 -3.02
N LYS A 87 -9.76 14.87 -3.56
CA LYS A 87 -10.36 13.55 -3.39
C LYS A 87 -9.51 12.45 -4.01
N LEU A 88 -9.05 12.64 -5.25
CA LEU A 88 -8.23 11.64 -5.96
C LEU A 88 -6.91 11.36 -5.22
N TYR A 89 -6.22 12.39 -4.74
CA TYR A 89 -4.99 12.21 -3.97
C TYR A 89 -5.27 11.50 -2.64
N ASP A 90 -6.36 11.84 -1.96
CA ASP A 90 -6.72 11.24 -0.68
C ASP A 90 -7.01 9.73 -0.81
N GLU A 91 -7.72 9.32 -1.87
CA GLU A 91 -7.96 7.93 -2.25
C GLU A 91 -6.65 7.18 -2.54
N GLU A 92 -5.69 7.83 -3.20
CA GLU A 92 -4.36 7.27 -3.46
C GLU A 92 -3.44 7.32 -2.23
N GLY A 93 -3.85 7.95 -1.13
CA GLY A 93 -3.09 8.02 0.12
C GLY A 93 -2.04 9.15 0.18
N PHE A 94 -2.26 10.23 -0.56
CA PHE A 94 -1.36 11.38 -0.65
C PHE A 94 -2.07 12.71 -0.34
N ILE A 95 -1.28 13.74 -0.06
CA ILE A 95 -1.77 15.12 0.12
C ILE A 95 -1.72 15.83 -1.24
N ASN A 96 -2.85 16.41 -1.67
CA ASN A 96 -2.88 17.28 -2.84
C ASN A 96 -2.11 18.58 -2.55
N MET A 97 -0.97 18.75 -3.21
CA MET A 97 -0.18 19.98 -3.17
C MET A 97 -0.08 20.67 -4.54
N CYS A 98 -0.77 20.17 -5.57
CA CYS A 98 -0.79 20.78 -6.91
C CYS A 98 -1.86 21.86 -7.04
N PHE A 99 -3.01 21.68 -6.40
CA PHE A 99 -4.17 22.56 -6.52
C PHE A 99 -4.76 22.92 -5.16
N PRO A 100 -4.43 24.10 -4.58
CA PRO A 100 -3.43 25.05 -5.06
C PRO A 100 -2.00 24.53 -4.84
N ASN A 101 -1.03 25.15 -5.52
CA ASN A 101 0.37 24.82 -5.35
C ASN A 101 0.82 25.16 -3.91
N LYS A 102 1.18 24.14 -3.13
CA LYS A 102 1.63 24.27 -1.73
C LYS A 102 2.95 23.57 -1.43
N TYR A 103 3.57 22.92 -2.43
CA TYR A 103 4.84 22.23 -2.20
C TYR A 103 6.00 23.25 -2.02
N PRO A 104 7.11 22.86 -1.35
CA PRO A 104 8.24 23.75 -1.12
C PRO A 104 8.78 24.38 -2.41
N LYS A 105 9.36 25.58 -2.31
CA LYS A 105 10.02 26.24 -3.45
C LYS A 105 11.07 25.33 -4.05
N LYS A 106 11.12 25.24 -5.38
CA LYS A 106 12.04 24.40 -6.15
C LYS A 106 13.47 24.44 -5.59
N ASN A 107 13.98 23.27 -5.20
CA ASN A 107 15.36 23.07 -4.82
C ASN A 107 15.84 21.75 -5.42
N GLN A 108 16.78 21.84 -6.37
CA GLN A 108 17.23 20.68 -7.12
C GLN A 108 17.82 19.59 -6.21
N SER A 109 18.68 19.97 -5.26
CA SER A 109 19.31 19.00 -4.34
C SER A 109 18.30 18.30 -3.44
N LEU A 110 17.30 19.01 -2.90
CA LEU A 110 16.29 18.40 -2.04
C LEU A 110 15.29 17.54 -2.82
N ASN A 111 14.93 17.95 -4.04
CA ASN A 111 14.12 17.13 -4.94
C ASN A 111 14.85 15.84 -5.36
N GLN A 112 16.14 15.92 -5.67
CA GLN A 112 16.96 14.75 -5.97
C GLN A 112 17.04 13.81 -4.78
N LEU A 113 17.23 14.35 -3.57
CA LEU A 113 17.27 13.56 -2.34
C LEU A 113 15.92 12.85 -2.08
N LEU A 114 14.79 13.55 -2.25
CA LEU A 114 13.46 12.96 -2.17
C LEU A 114 13.26 11.86 -3.22
N SER A 115 13.72 12.08 -4.45
CA SER A 115 13.64 11.10 -5.54
C SER A 115 14.37 9.82 -5.18
N LYS A 116 15.63 9.94 -4.71
CA LYS A 116 16.44 8.79 -4.26
C LYS A 116 15.76 8.03 -3.12
N HIS A 117 15.14 8.75 -2.18
CA HIS A 117 14.42 8.14 -1.06
C HIS A 117 13.19 7.34 -1.52
N ILE A 118 12.38 7.90 -2.41
CA ILE A 118 11.20 7.23 -2.96
C ILE A 118 11.62 6.00 -3.78
N GLU A 119 12.66 6.11 -4.59
CA GLU A 119 13.21 5.00 -5.38
C GLU A 119 13.72 3.87 -4.47
N PHE A 120 14.47 4.22 -3.42
CA PHE A 120 14.89 3.26 -2.41
C PHE A 120 13.70 2.52 -1.79
N CYS A 121 12.64 3.22 -1.41
CA CYS A 121 11.47 2.57 -0.81
C CYS A 121 10.78 1.59 -1.77
N LYS A 122 10.66 1.96 -3.05
CA LYS A 122 10.11 1.08 -4.09
C LYS A 122 10.99 -0.15 -4.30
N GLU A 123 12.30 0.05 -4.43
CA GLU A 123 13.26 -1.05 -4.62
C GLU A 123 13.28 -1.98 -3.40
N LYS A 124 13.20 -1.42 -2.19
CA LYS A 124 13.10 -2.19 -0.93
C LYS A 124 11.84 -3.06 -0.92
N ASP A 125 10.68 -2.50 -1.22
CA ASP A 125 9.42 -3.25 -1.22
C ASP A 125 9.43 -4.37 -2.28
N GLN A 126 10.00 -4.11 -3.46
CA GLN A 126 10.19 -5.11 -4.49
C GLN A 126 11.13 -6.24 -4.03
N ARG A 127 12.29 -5.90 -3.46
CA ARG A 127 13.26 -6.89 -2.94
C ARG A 127 12.67 -7.74 -1.83
N LEU A 128 11.96 -7.12 -0.88
CA LEU A 128 11.26 -7.84 0.19
C LEU A 128 10.16 -8.77 -0.35
N SER A 129 9.45 -8.36 -1.40
CA SER A 129 8.47 -9.23 -2.06
C SER A 129 9.12 -10.44 -2.75
N VAL A 130 10.34 -10.29 -3.28
CA VAL A 130 11.10 -11.40 -3.87
C VAL A 130 11.63 -12.34 -2.78
N ILE A 131 12.21 -11.81 -1.71
CA ILE A 131 12.71 -12.61 -0.57
C ILE A 131 11.59 -13.33 0.16
N GLY A 132 10.41 -12.71 0.30
CA GLY A 132 9.24 -13.39 0.86
C GLY A 132 8.89 -14.69 0.12
N LYS A 133 9.19 -14.75 -1.18
CA LYS A 133 9.05 -15.94 -2.03
C LYS A 133 10.31 -16.83 -2.05
N ASN A 134 11.49 -16.24 -1.93
CA ASN A 134 12.78 -16.93 -1.93
C ASN A 134 13.49 -16.77 -0.56
N ARG A 135 13.54 -17.86 0.22
CA ARG A 135 14.17 -17.90 1.55
C ARG A 135 15.62 -18.38 1.54
N GLU A 136 16.32 -18.26 0.41
CA GLU A 136 17.73 -18.59 0.33
C GLU A 136 18.58 -17.65 1.20
N TYR A 137 19.50 -18.24 1.95
CA TYR A 137 20.42 -17.52 2.83
C TYR A 137 21.26 -16.49 2.07
N SER A 138 21.78 -16.85 0.89
CA SER A 138 22.56 -15.98 0.00
C SER A 138 21.78 -14.72 -0.39
N VAL A 139 20.53 -14.87 -0.81
CA VAL A 139 19.64 -13.77 -1.21
C VAL A 139 19.39 -12.82 -0.03
N CYS A 140 19.21 -13.35 1.18
CA CYS A 140 19.09 -12.54 2.39
C CYS A 140 20.37 -11.73 2.67
N LEU A 141 21.54 -12.35 2.56
CA LEU A 141 22.83 -11.67 2.75
C LEU A 141 23.04 -10.56 1.73
N GLU A 142 22.71 -10.79 0.46
CA GLU A 142 22.77 -9.78 -0.60
C GLU A 142 21.87 -8.59 -0.32
N TYR A 143 20.64 -8.85 0.15
CA TYR A 143 19.74 -7.78 0.59
C TYR A 143 20.35 -6.97 1.74
N ASN A 144 20.93 -7.62 2.75
CA ASN A 144 21.55 -6.93 3.87
C ASN A 144 22.76 -6.08 3.43
N LYS A 145 23.59 -6.58 2.50
CA LYS A 145 24.68 -5.80 1.89
C LYS A 145 24.15 -4.56 1.17
N TRP A 146 23.09 -4.73 0.37
CA TRP A 146 22.44 -3.64 -0.34
C TRP A 146 21.86 -2.58 0.62
N ILE A 147 21.19 -3.00 1.70
CA ILE A 147 20.68 -2.10 2.74
C ILE A 147 21.80 -1.28 3.36
N ILE A 148 22.92 -1.90 3.75
CA ILE A 148 24.06 -1.18 4.35
C ILE A 148 24.56 -0.08 3.40
N ALA A 149 24.77 -0.44 2.13
CA ALA A 149 25.27 0.49 1.13
C ALA A 149 24.30 1.67 0.91
N LYS A 150 23.00 1.40 0.71
CA LYS A 150 21.99 2.44 0.50
C LYS A 150 21.84 3.35 1.72
N THR A 151 21.80 2.78 2.93
CA THR A 151 21.73 3.56 4.17
C THR A 151 22.92 4.49 4.31
N ALA A 152 24.15 4.01 4.06
CA ALA A 152 25.36 4.82 4.15
C ALA A 152 25.34 5.98 3.15
N THR A 153 25.03 5.70 1.88
CA THR A 153 24.98 6.72 0.81
C THR A 153 23.90 7.77 1.10
N PHE A 154 22.68 7.34 1.42
CA PHE A 154 21.58 8.27 1.69
C PHE A 154 21.84 9.12 2.94
N SER A 155 22.33 8.51 4.02
CA SER A 155 22.59 9.23 5.28
C SER A 155 23.63 10.32 5.10
N ASN A 156 24.71 10.04 4.36
CA ASN A 156 25.74 11.04 4.07
C ASN A 156 25.17 12.22 3.27
N GLU A 157 24.45 11.95 2.19
CA GLU A 157 23.85 12.99 1.35
C GLU A 157 22.78 13.81 2.09
N TYR A 158 21.97 13.15 2.92
CA TYR A 158 20.99 13.81 3.79
C TYR A 158 21.66 14.75 4.78
N LEU A 159 22.70 14.30 5.49
CA LEU A 159 23.44 15.12 6.44
C LEU A 159 24.13 16.32 5.77
N GLN A 160 24.65 16.15 4.54
CA GLN A 160 25.20 17.27 3.76
C GLN A 160 24.13 18.30 3.43
N ASN A 161 22.92 17.87 3.02
CA ASN A 161 21.81 18.78 2.77
C ASN A 161 21.32 19.48 4.05
N VAL A 162 21.26 18.78 5.19
CA VAL A 162 20.90 19.36 6.50
C VAL A 162 21.96 20.33 7.03
N LYS A 163 23.23 20.20 6.61
CA LYS A 163 24.25 21.23 6.88
C LYS A 163 24.05 22.47 6.01
N LYS A 164 23.67 22.29 4.74
CA LYS A 164 23.47 23.38 3.77
C LYS A 164 22.14 24.13 3.97
N PHE A 165 21.10 23.43 4.40
CA PHE A 165 19.75 23.95 4.60
C PHE A 165 19.30 23.66 6.03
N THR A 166 18.35 24.41 6.57
CA THR A 166 17.84 24.11 7.92
C THR A 166 17.10 22.76 7.94
N PHE A 167 17.24 22.01 9.02
CA PHE A 167 16.53 20.73 9.21
C PHE A 167 15.01 20.83 8.95
N PRO A 168 14.28 21.86 9.45
CA PRO A 168 12.86 22.03 9.13
C PRO A 168 12.57 22.17 7.63
N THR A 169 13.47 22.83 6.89
CA THR A 169 13.35 22.98 5.43
C THR A 169 13.49 21.63 4.74
N VAL A 170 14.50 20.84 5.10
CA VAL A 170 14.74 19.51 4.53
C VAL A 170 13.58 18.57 4.88
N LYS A 171 13.18 18.53 6.15
CA LYS A 171 12.07 17.70 6.67
C LYS A 171 10.79 17.89 5.85
N LYS A 172 10.43 19.14 5.51
CA LYS A 172 9.21 19.45 4.76
C LYS A 172 9.14 18.79 3.37
N TYR A 173 10.28 18.50 2.74
CA TYR A 173 10.29 17.78 1.45
C TYR A 173 9.80 16.34 1.60
N PHE A 174 10.00 15.73 2.76
CA PHE A 174 9.58 14.37 3.06
C PHE A 174 8.19 14.37 3.70
N SER A 175 7.22 15.04 3.08
CA SER A 175 5.84 15.05 3.58
C SER A 175 5.06 13.83 3.07
N THR A 176 4.28 13.23 3.95
CA THR A 176 3.37 12.11 3.66
C THR A 176 2.00 12.41 4.26
N LYS A 177 1.01 11.55 3.99
CA LYS A 177 -0.31 11.67 4.64
C LYS A 177 -0.23 11.49 6.16
N GLU A 178 0.63 10.60 6.64
CA GLU A 178 0.88 10.37 8.08
C GLU A 178 1.72 11.50 8.71
N HIS A 179 2.58 12.14 7.93
CA HIS A 179 3.44 13.23 8.38
C HIS A 179 3.32 14.45 7.45
N PRO A 180 2.22 15.22 7.53
CA PRO A 180 1.97 16.37 6.66
C PRO A 180 3.02 17.49 6.78
N GLU A 181 3.61 17.64 7.98
CA GLU A 181 4.69 18.60 8.27
C GLU A 181 6.09 18.05 7.94
N GLY A 182 6.13 16.90 7.27
CA GLY A 182 7.36 16.16 6.99
C GLY A 182 7.81 15.26 8.12
N TYR A 183 8.71 14.34 7.81
CA TYR A 183 9.39 13.48 8.79
C TYR A 183 10.89 13.40 8.49
N ASN A 184 11.65 12.80 9.40
CA ASN A 184 13.07 12.51 9.18
C ASN A 184 13.19 11.22 8.36
N PRO A 185 13.62 11.25 7.08
CA PRO A 185 13.68 10.06 6.24
C PRO A 185 14.68 8.99 6.73
N LEU A 186 15.65 9.36 7.58
CA LEU A 186 16.59 8.40 8.17
C LEU A 186 15.87 7.32 8.99
N THR A 187 14.71 7.61 9.56
CA THR A 187 13.94 6.63 10.33
C THR A 187 13.48 5.44 9.47
N THR A 188 13.35 5.63 8.15
CA THR A 188 13.00 4.55 7.21
C THR A 188 14.13 3.53 7.06
N TYR A 189 15.36 3.89 7.41
CA TYR A 189 16.55 3.05 7.26
C TYR A 189 16.92 2.30 8.55
N HIS A 190 16.20 2.52 9.65
CA HIS A 190 16.45 1.85 10.93
C HIS A 190 15.80 0.47 10.98
N GLY A 191 16.56 -0.54 11.41
CA GLY A 191 16.01 -1.88 11.70
C GLY A 191 15.50 -2.66 10.48
N ILE A 192 15.79 -2.22 9.26
CA ILE A 192 15.29 -2.85 8.03
C ILE A 192 16.17 -3.98 7.47
N LYS A 193 17.28 -4.29 8.17
CA LYS A 193 18.07 -5.49 7.90
C LYS A 193 17.26 -6.72 8.30
N LEU A 194 17.35 -7.75 7.47
CA LEU A 194 16.77 -9.05 7.81
C LEU A 194 17.68 -9.80 8.76
N ASN A 195 17.09 -10.53 9.70
CA ASN A 195 17.81 -11.57 10.40
C ASN A 195 18.01 -12.74 9.42
N CYS A 196 19.21 -12.91 8.87
CA CYS A 196 19.46 -13.97 7.90
C CYS A 196 19.76 -15.33 8.54
N GLU A 197 20.01 -15.38 9.85
CA GLU A 197 20.32 -16.62 10.57
C GLU A 197 19.20 -17.66 10.47
N ILE A 198 17.94 -17.20 10.43
CA ILE A 198 16.79 -18.11 10.28
C ILE A 198 16.76 -18.84 8.92
N TYR A 199 17.54 -18.37 7.94
CA TYR A 199 17.66 -18.97 6.62
C TYR A 199 18.96 -19.77 6.45
N ASN A 200 19.90 -19.64 7.39
CA ASN A 200 21.18 -20.34 7.35
C ASN A 200 21.00 -21.79 7.82
N PRO A 201 21.21 -22.81 6.96
CA PRO A 201 21.07 -24.23 7.36
C PRO A 201 22.01 -24.67 8.48
N GLU A 202 23.13 -23.97 8.67
CA GLU A 202 24.10 -24.24 9.73
C GLU A 202 23.74 -23.56 11.07
N SER A 203 22.72 -22.70 11.07
CA SER A 203 22.31 -21.94 12.27
C SER A 203 21.40 -22.77 13.16
N SER A 204 21.59 -22.65 14.48
CA SER A 204 20.66 -23.23 15.47
C SER A 204 19.25 -22.64 15.40
N SER A 205 19.12 -21.46 14.80
CA SER A 205 17.84 -20.75 14.60
C SER A 205 17.17 -21.05 13.25
N TYR A 206 17.74 -21.97 12.46
CA TYR A 206 17.23 -22.32 11.13
C TYR A 206 15.76 -22.74 11.19
N GLN A 207 14.95 -22.17 10.30
CA GLN A 207 13.53 -22.47 10.17
C GLN A 207 13.31 -23.17 8.82
N PRO A 208 13.21 -24.52 8.80
CA PRO A 208 12.91 -25.26 7.58
C PRO A 208 11.57 -24.81 6.99
N ILE A 209 11.50 -24.74 5.66
CA ILE A 209 10.26 -24.40 4.96
C ILE A 209 9.32 -25.61 5.06
N PRO A 210 8.05 -25.46 5.47
CA PRO A 210 7.04 -26.46 5.18
C PRO A 210 6.92 -26.51 3.65
N VAL A 211 7.43 -27.57 3.04
CA VAL A 211 7.15 -27.86 1.65
C VAL A 211 5.63 -27.97 1.56
N GLU A 212 5.01 -27.11 0.75
CA GLU A 212 3.61 -27.32 0.38
C GLU A 212 3.61 -28.66 -0.34
N ASN A 213 3.25 -29.70 0.41
CA ASN A 213 3.22 -31.07 -0.09
C ASN A 213 2.39 -31.00 -1.36
N THR A 214 3.05 -31.29 -2.48
CA THR A 214 2.39 -31.68 -3.71
C THR A 214 1.32 -32.67 -3.28
N LEU A 215 0.06 -32.37 -3.64
CA LEU A 215 -1.11 -33.21 -3.37
C LEU A 215 -0.65 -34.68 -3.44
N PRO A 216 -0.81 -35.51 -2.39
CA PRO A 216 -0.45 -36.91 -2.52
C PRO A 216 -1.29 -37.42 -3.68
N ASN A 217 -0.63 -37.72 -4.80
CA ASN A 217 -1.24 -38.41 -5.91
C ASN A 217 -1.89 -39.64 -5.28
N SER A 218 -3.22 -39.61 -5.18
CA SER A 218 -4.01 -40.69 -4.65
C SER A 218 -3.80 -41.87 -5.58
N ILE A 219 -2.83 -42.72 -5.25
CA ILE A 219 -2.70 -44.07 -5.81
C ILE A 219 -3.78 -44.91 -5.14
N HIS A 220 -5.04 -44.61 -5.43
CA HIS A 220 -6.13 -45.55 -5.25
C HIS A 220 -7.09 -45.37 -6.42
N PRO A 221 -7.09 -46.30 -7.39
CA PRO A 221 -8.22 -46.45 -8.29
C PRO A 221 -9.47 -46.72 -7.45
N PRO A 222 -10.66 -46.29 -7.89
CA PRO A 222 -11.90 -46.60 -7.19
C PRO A 222 -12.13 -48.11 -7.30
N THR A 223 -11.87 -48.85 -6.22
CA THR A 223 -12.25 -50.26 -6.15
C THR A 223 -13.76 -50.34 -6.14
N ALA A 224 -14.28 -50.99 -7.18
CA ALA A 224 -15.70 -51.17 -7.44
C ALA A 224 -16.45 -51.76 -6.23
N HIS A 225 -17.68 -51.28 -6.05
CA HIS A 225 -18.70 -51.95 -5.26
C HIS A 225 -18.89 -53.37 -5.79
N ASP A 226 -18.72 -54.37 -4.93
CA ASP A 226 -19.44 -55.61 -5.14
C ASP A 226 -19.94 -56.25 -3.85
N VAL A 227 -21.15 -56.77 -4.01
CA VAL A 227 -22.12 -57.18 -3.01
C VAL A 227 -21.88 -58.63 -2.60
N ARG A 228 -21.85 -58.95 -1.29
CA ARG A 228 -22.54 -60.16 -0.80
C ARG A 228 -22.83 -60.21 0.69
N GLN A 229 -24.01 -60.77 0.95
CA GLN A 229 -24.82 -60.85 2.15
C GLN A 229 -24.33 -61.84 3.24
N LYS A 230 -24.48 -61.41 4.51
CA LYS A 230 -25.33 -62.00 5.59
C LYS A 230 -24.92 -63.31 6.32
N SER A 231 -24.72 -63.20 7.65
CA SER A 231 -25.27 -64.09 8.73
C SER A 231 -24.75 -63.61 10.12
N GLN A 232 -25.54 -62.98 11.01
CA GLN A 232 -26.45 -63.52 12.07
C GLN A 232 -25.82 -64.36 13.22
N LYS A 233 -25.75 -63.78 14.45
CA LYS A 233 -26.34 -64.21 15.77
C LYS A 233 -25.50 -63.72 16.99
N ILE A 234 -25.99 -62.83 17.87
CA ILE A 234 -26.82 -62.95 19.11
C ILE A 234 -26.00 -63.10 20.44
N GLY A 235 -26.30 -62.21 21.41
CA GLY A 235 -26.22 -62.39 22.88
C GLY A 235 -25.10 -61.60 23.58
N GLY A 236 -25.24 -60.83 24.68
CA GLY A 236 -26.33 -60.60 25.63
C GLY A 236 -25.96 -59.45 26.60
N LYS A 237 -26.94 -58.87 27.29
CA LYS A 237 -26.85 -57.72 28.22
C LYS A 237 -26.20 -58.08 29.57
N SER A 238 -25.58 -57.11 30.27
CA SER A 238 -25.93 -56.63 31.64
C SER A 238 -24.90 -55.64 32.23
N MET A 239 -25.40 -54.54 32.83
CA MET A 239 -24.78 -53.65 33.84
C MET A 239 -25.17 -54.19 35.26
N PRO A 240 -24.58 -53.83 36.44
CA PRO A 240 -24.42 -52.45 36.93
C PRO A 240 -23.27 -52.14 37.96
N ASN A 241 -23.36 -50.89 38.45
CA ASN A 241 -22.56 -50.01 39.32
C ASN A 241 -22.18 -50.47 40.76
N GLU A 242 -21.31 -49.66 41.38
CA GLU A 242 -21.17 -49.21 42.81
C GLU A 242 -19.67 -49.20 43.19
N ASP A 243 -19.05 -48.25 43.90
CA ASP A 243 -19.48 -47.08 44.65
C ASP A 243 -18.24 -46.19 44.94
N GLY A 244 -18.45 -44.89 45.22
CA GLY A 244 -17.39 -43.99 45.69
C GLY A 244 -17.72 -42.50 45.61
N GLU A 245 -18.57 -42.03 46.52
CA GLU A 245 -19.16 -40.70 46.60
C GLU A 245 -18.20 -39.48 46.72
N ILE A 246 -18.53 -38.45 45.92
CA ILE A 246 -18.90 -37.06 46.27
C ILE A 246 -17.99 -36.24 47.22
N LYS A 247 -17.53 -35.08 46.71
CA LYS A 247 -17.80 -33.77 47.36
C LYS A 247 -17.72 -32.58 46.38
N LYS A 248 -18.82 -31.81 46.38
CA LYS A 248 -19.06 -30.55 45.67
C LYS A 248 -18.14 -29.44 46.17
N ASN A 249 -17.80 -28.49 45.30
CA ASN A 249 -18.02 -27.05 45.52
C ASN A 249 -17.81 -26.24 44.21
N LYS A 250 -18.81 -25.43 43.86
CA LYS A 250 -18.75 -24.26 42.96
C LYS A 250 -18.71 -23.00 43.87
N PRO A 251 -18.67 -21.76 43.34
CA PRO A 251 -17.82 -21.15 42.31
C PRO A 251 -17.16 -19.85 42.86
N PHE A 252 -16.16 -19.25 42.20
CA PHE A 252 -15.87 -17.81 42.44
C PHE A 252 -15.33 -17.10 41.19
N LYS A 253 -16.04 -16.06 40.77
CA LYS A 253 -15.54 -14.97 39.90
C LYS A 253 -14.72 -14.02 40.77
N MET A 254 -13.59 -13.52 40.27
CA MET A 254 -13.27 -12.10 40.39
C MET A 254 -12.14 -11.67 39.43
N THR A 255 -12.44 -10.56 38.75
CA THR A 255 -11.58 -9.57 38.09
C THR A 255 -10.33 -9.17 38.89
N ASN A 256 -9.19 -8.89 38.22
CA ASN A 256 -8.70 -7.51 38.03
C ASN A 256 -7.31 -7.39 37.33
N SER A 257 -7.21 -6.27 36.59
CA SER A 257 -6.11 -5.31 36.48
C SER A 257 -4.72 -5.67 35.93
N ARG A 258 -4.42 -4.99 34.81
CA ARG A 258 -3.31 -4.03 34.59
C ARG A 258 -2.08 -4.16 35.51
N PHE A 259 -0.93 -4.37 34.88
CA PHE A 259 0.33 -3.74 35.28
C PHE A 259 1.04 -3.20 34.02
N PHE A 260 1.20 -1.88 33.99
CA PHE A 260 2.25 -1.19 33.23
C PHE A 260 3.22 -0.67 34.29
N LEU A 261 4.49 -1.03 34.15
CA LEU A 261 5.65 -0.18 34.42
C LEU A 261 6.64 -0.48 33.30
#